data_AF-F4PXV4-F1
#
_entry.id   AF-F4PXV4-F1
#
_cell.length_a   1.000
_cell.length_b   1.000
_cell.length_c   1.000
_cell.angle_alpha   90.00
_cell.angle_beta   90.00
_cell.angle_gamma   90.00
#
_symmetry.space_group_name_H-M   'P 1'
#
loop_
_entity.id
_entity.type
_entity.pdbx_description
1 polymer ?
#
loop_
_entity_poly.entity_id
_entity_poly.type
_entity_poly.pdbx_seq_one_letter_code
_entity_poly.pdbx_strand_id
1 'polypeptide(L)'
;MKLKFLGRKKNIDDDEKVKTKIDEILFRRVWNNIVLKRMICSKIKDYLSKEDRALLTKPGAASDIERYQADPFQFIQSSLFKDRREYALFGCEFLTVDLFKSYFNTHCKEIRISTALEVLSLNRRNYRDIWLFRSVFDYLKERGMEPESMATIHMWRNVIESNNVDLYNYVKSVFPMPEFLRIKCSVVPLAAKSPTRVNTWSYTIHPHPGTELLAQLLDDLIDLNPTENWLECVDFSYLAENGSVNILETIVAHAGPFIPCNSKVPPHFDEYTMIVAIQHRKIDSIRRLYLVNKVPFSFATLMAVARTCDLSFIIALHNIEPEAGRLYTIFLHVINFRFNLYFPPNDLRCNNFRTEFINHVKPLNFIDKILEQQINTNLAIGKHPRNKNQPANTQQHFAIFQRYGDNTNIPSLSFDDI
;
A
#
# COMPACT_ATOMS: atom_id res chain seq x y z
N MET A 1 44.15 0.26 -14.72
CA MET A 1 43.53 0.45 -16.05
C MET A 1 43.15 1.92 -16.19
N LYS A 2 43.88 2.71 -16.98
CA LYS A 2 43.65 4.16 -17.14
C LYS A 2 42.65 4.39 -18.28
N LEU A 3 41.46 4.91 -17.98
CA LEU A 3 40.46 5.31 -18.97
C LEU A 3 40.89 6.61 -19.65
N LYS A 4 41.43 6.50 -20.86
CA LYS A 4 41.53 7.60 -21.82
C LYS A 4 40.13 7.84 -22.39
N PHE A 5 39.38 8.79 -21.85
CA PHE A 5 38.23 9.38 -22.54
C PHE A 5 38.60 10.79 -23.02
N LEU A 6 38.09 11.12 -24.22
CA LEU A 6 38.27 12.34 -25.01
C LEU A 6 39.39 12.29 -26.05
N GLY A 7 39.05 11.76 -27.22
CA GLY A 7 39.64 12.21 -28.47
C GLY A 7 39.22 13.65 -28.74
N ARG A 8 40.02 14.62 -28.27
CA ARG A 8 40.00 16.00 -28.80
C ARG A 8 40.52 15.94 -30.24
N LYS A 9 39.70 16.30 -31.23
CA LYS A 9 40.25 16.91 -32.45
C LYS A 9 40.97 18.18 -32.01
N LYS A 10 42.26 18.26 -32.28
CA LYS A 10 43.08 19.46 -32.12
C LYS A 10 42.49 20.55 -33.02
N ASN A 11 41.67 21.44 -32.46
CA ASN A 11 41.71 22.83 -32.88
C ASN A 11 42.79 23.47 -32.03
N ILE A 12 43.81 23.97 -32.71
CA ILE A 12 44.88 24.79 -32.17
C ILE A 12 44.24 26.19 -32.00
N ASP A 13 44.48 26.81 -30.86
CA ASP A 13 44.01 28.13 -30.44
C ASP A 13 42.62 28.18 -29.78
N ASP A 14 42.61 27.88 -28.46
CA ASP A 14 41.83 28.53 -27.40
C ASP A 14 41.78 27.63 -26.14
N ASP A 15 42.95 27.37 -25.54
CA ASP A 15 43.08 26.52 -24.35
C ASP A 15 43.29 27.42 -23.10
N GLU A 16 42.38 28.36 -22.82
CA GLU A 16 42.19 28.88 -21.46
C GLU A 16 41.37 27.86 -20.64
N LYS A 17 42.10 26.98 -19.96
CA LYS A 17 41.55 25.93 -19.09
C LYS A 17 40.91 26.50 -17.84
N VAL A 18 39.60 26.74 -17.88
CA VAL A 18 38.77 26.69 -16.67
C VAL A 18 38.70 25.23 -16.20
N LYS A 19 39.61 24.83 -15.30
CA LYS A 19 39.50 23.55 -14.58
C LYS A 19 38.42 23.69 -13.51
N THR A 20 37.15 23.53 -13.88
CA THR A 20 36.08 23.30 -12.89
C THR A 20 36.35 21.96 -12.20
N LYS A 21 36.74 22.03 -10.93
CA LYS A 21 36.92 20.85 -10.08
C LYS A 21 35.53 20.26 -9.84
N ILE A 22 35.25 19.10 -10.44
CA ILE A 22 33.98 18.39 -10.24
C ILE A 22 33.92 17.97 -8.77
N ASP A 23 32.86 18.37 -8.06
CA ASP A 23 32.58 17.90 -6.72
C ASP A 23 32.24 16.40 -6.78
N GLU A 24 33.15 15.55 -6.29
CA GLU A 24 32.99 14.10 -6.32
C GLU A 24 31.81 13.61 -5.47
N ILE A 25 31.44 14.32 -4.41
CA ILE A 25 30.32 13.95 -3.55
C ILE A 25 29.01 14.21 -4.28
N LEU A 26 28.89 15.39 -4.91
CA LEU A 26 27.75 15.73 -5.75
C LEU A 26 27.65 14.77 -6.95
N PHE A 27 28.78 14.49 -7.62
CA PHE A 27 28.82 13.56 -8.75
C PHE A 27 28.38 12.15 -8.34
N ARG A 28 28.87 11.61 -7.22
CA ARG A 28 28.44 10.29 -6.73
C ARG A 28 26.96 10.28 -6.34
N ARG A 29 26.44 11.33 -5.72
CA ARG A 29 25.00 11.45 -5.39
C ARG A 29 24.13 11.46 -6.64
N VAL A 30 24.53 12.22 -7.66
CA VAL A 30 23.86 12.29 -8.96
C VAL A 30 23.95 10.96 -9.70
N TRP A 31 25.11 10.30 -9.70
CA TRP A 31 25.33 9.04 -10.42
C TRP A 31 24.71 7.81 -9.76
N ASN A 32 24.54 7.85 -8.44
CA ASN A 32 23.80 6.82 -7.68
C ASN A 32 22.28 7.01 -7.77
N ASN A 33 21.81 8.19 -8.16
CA ASN A 33 20.40 8.43 -8.45
C ASN A 33 20.08 7.97 -9.88
N ILE A 34 19.41 6.83 -10.02
CA ILE A 34 19.15 6.21 -11.33
C ILE A 34 18.31 7.09 -12.27
N VAL A 35 17.50 7.99 -11.73
CA VAL A 35 16.66 8.92 -12.50
C VAL A 35 17.50 10.06 -13.04
N LEU A 36 18.32 10.71 -12.19
CA LEU A 36 19.25 11.76 -12.62
C LEU A 36 20.29 11.21 -13.59
N LYS A 37 20.81 10.02 -13.33
CA LYS A 37 21.69 9.31 -14.26
C LYS A 37 21.02 9.12 -15.62
N ARG A 38 19.78 8.63 -15.67
CA ARG A 38 19.02 8.46 -16.93
C ARG A 38 18.64 9.78 -17.60
N MET A 39 18.30 10.82 -16.84
CA MET A 39 18.03 12.16 -17.35
C MET A 39 19.28 12.80 -17.96
N ILE A 40 20.40 12.75 -17.25
CA ILE A 40 21.70 13.21 -17.74
C ILE A 40 22.04 12.44 -19.01
N CYS A 41 21.99 11.10 -18.98
CA CYS A 41 22.26 10.25 -20.15
C CYS A 41 21.29 10.51 -21.33
N SER A 42 20.03 10.87 -21.05
CA SER A 42 19.05 11.29 -22.05
C SER A 42 19.36 12.66 -22.65
N LYS A 43 19.94 13.58 -21.86
CA LYS A 43 20.39 14.92 -22.30
C LYS A 43 21.73 14.87 -23.03
N ILE A 44 22.65 13.97 -22.64
CA ILE A 44 23.95 13.77 -23.30
C ILE A 44 23.91 12.66 -24.35
N LYS A 45 22.72 12.21 -24.75
CA LYS A 45 22.52 11.04 -25.63
C LYS A 45 23.45 11.10 -26.83
N ASP A 46 23.61 12.25 -27.47
CA ASP A 46 24.41 12.45 -28.67
C ASP A 46 25.93 12.24 -28.48
N TYR A 47 26.39 12.12 -27.23
CA TYR A 47 27.79 11.89 -26.85
C TYR A 47 28.07 10.47 -26.32
N LEU A 48 27.05 9.62 -26.16
CA LEU A 48 27.21 8.24 -25.68
C LEU A 48 27.24 7.24 -26.84
N SER A 49 28.09 6.21 -26.74
CA SER A 49 28.14 5.07 -27.67
C SER A 49 26.83 4.27 -27.64
N LYS A 50 26.53 3.48 -28.68
CA LYS A 50 25.33 2.63 -28.73
C LYS A 50 25.35 1.58 -27.61
N GLU A 51 26.51 1.01 -27.30
CA GLU A 51 26.65 0.01 -26.24
C GLU A 51 26.42 0.61 -24.84
N ASP A 52 26.94 1.82 -24.56
CA ASP A 52 26.77 2.49 -23.26
C ASP A 52 25.33 2.93 -23.02
N ARG A 53 24.60 3.30 -24.09
CA ARG A 53 23.16 3.60 -24.03
C ARG A 53 22.36 2.36 -23.65
N ALA A 54 22.62 1.22 -24.31
CA ALA A 54 21.93 -0.05 -24.05
C ALA A 54 22.16 -0.59 -22.63
N LEU A 55 23.32 -0.33 -22.02
CA LEU A 55 23.62 -0.70 -20.63
C LEU A 55 22.87 0.13 -19.57
N LEU A 56 22.44 1.35 -19.91
CA LEU A 56 21.78 2.30 -18.99
C LEU A 56 20.25 2.27 -19.08
N THR A 57 19.73 1.79 -20.20
CA THR A 57 18.30 1.69 -20.48
C THR A 57 17.92 0.21 -20.59
N LYS A 58 17.08 -0.31 -19.68
CA LYS A 58 16.49 -1.65 -19.85
C LYS A 58 15.82 -1.72 -21.24
N PRO A 59 15.81 -2.89 -21.89
CA PRO A 59 15.49 -3.03 -23.32
C PRO A 59 14.07 -2.60 -23.75
N GLY A 60 13.13 -2.33 -22.82
CA GLY A 60 11.76 -1.92 -23.16
C GLY A 60 11.64 -0.46 -23.63
N ALA A 61 11.84 0.51 -22.75
CA ALA A 61 11.54 1.92 -23.05
C ALA A 61 12.49 2.54 -24.10
N ALA A 62 13.74 2.06 -24.21
CA ALA A 62 14.66 2.51 -25.26
C ALA A 62 14.21 1.95 -26.63
N SER A 63 13.79 0.69 -26.66
CA SER A 63 13.23 0.06 -27.86
C SER A 63 11.99 0.78 -28.36
N ASP A 64 11.13 1.30 -27.48
CA ASP A 64 9.97 2.10 -27.91
C ASP A 64 10.39 3.38 -28.65
N ILE A 65 11.41 4.09 -28.16
CA ILE A 65 11.96 5.26 -28.86
C ILE A 65 12.63 4.88 -30.17
N GLU A 66 13.40 3.80 -30.20
CA GLU A 66 14.07 3.32 -31.41
C GLU A 66 13.07 2.88 -32.48
N ARG A 67 12.01 2.15 -32.09
CA ARG A 67 10.91 1.76 -32.98
C ARG A 67 10.16 2.97 -33.51
N TYR A 68 9.87 3.95 -32.65
CA TYR A 68 9.27 5.21 -33.07
C TYR A 68 10.15 5.97 -34.07
N GLN A 69 11.48 6.04 -33.83
CA GLN A 69 12.42 6.70 -34.73
C GLN A 69 12.58 5.98 -36.07
N ALA A 70 12.47 4.65 -36.07
CA ALA A 70 12.55 3.83 -37.28
C ALA A 70 11.30 3.99 -38.16
N ASP A 71 10.11 3.89 -37.55
CA ASP A 71 8.84 4.06 -38.24
C ASP A 71 7.74 4.56 -37.26
N PRO A 72 7.48 5.88 -37.22
CA PRO A 72 6.44 6.46 -36.38
C PRO A 72 5.04 5.88 -36.64
N PHE A 73 4.72 5.57 -37.90
CA PHE A 73 3.39 5.12 -38.30
C PHE A 73 3.15 3.68 -37.86
N GLN A 74 4.12 2.80 -38.11
CA GLN A 74 4.06 1.41 -37.66
C GLN A 74 4.09 1.32 -36.13
N PHE A 75 4.85 2.19 -35.46
CA PHE A 75 4.85 2.28 -33.99
C PHE A 75 3.44 2.59 -33.45
N ILE A 76 2.76 3.60 -34.01
CA ILE A 76 1.39 3.96 -33.63
C ILE A 76 0.45 2.77 -33.86
N GLN A 77 0.47 2.16 -35.05
CA GLN A 77 -0.45 1.08 -35.40
C GLN A 77 -0.27 -0.19 -34.56
N SER A 78 0.98 -0.50 -34.20
CA SER A 78 1.36 -1.71 -33.45
C SER A 78 1.31 -1.57 -31.93
N SER A 79 0.94 -0.39 -31.42
CA SER A 79 0.82 -0.16 -29.99
C SER A 79 -0.21 -1.09 -29.35
N LEU A 80 0.17 -1.68 -28.20
CA LEU A 80 -0.68 -2.57 -27.38
C LEU A 80 -1.93 -1.85 -26.83
N PHE A 81 -1.92 -0.52 -26.77
CA PHE A 81 -3.06 0.29 -26.38
C PHE A 81 -4.04 0.43 -27.55
N LYS A 82 -4.77 -0.64 -27.89
CA LYS A 82 -5.67 -0.69 -29.07
C LYS A 82 -6.63 0.52 -29.19
N ASP A 83 -7.06 1.06 -28.06
CA ASP A 83 -8.02 2.18 -27.96
C ASP A 83 -7.35 3.56 -27.73
N ARG A 84 -6.00 3.62 -27.64
CA ARG A 84 -5.21 4.85 -27.41
C ARG A 84 -3.87 4.81 -28.16
N ARG A 85 -3.89 4.28 -29.38
CA ARG A 85 -2.69 4.00 -30.18
C ARG A 85 -1.91 5.27 -30.48
N GLU A 86 -2.61 6.38 -30.69
CA GLU A 86 -2.01 7.70 -30.94
C GLU A 86 -1.38 8.34 -29.70
N TYR A 87 -1.44 7.69 -28.53
CA TYR A 87 -0.84 8.15 -27.29
C TYR A 87 0.27 7.23 -26.77
N ALA A 88 0.64 6.21 -27.54
CA ALA A 88 1.59 5.19 -27.14
C ALA A 88 2.93 5.79 -26.65
N LEU A 89 3.37 6.89 -27.28
CA LEU A 89 4.63 7.55 -26.95
C LEU A 89 4.59 8.30 -25.61
N PHE A 90 3.40 8.70 -25.12
CA PHE A 90 3.26 9.53 -23.92
C PHE A 90 3.56 8.77 -22.62
N GLY A 91 3.37 7.46 -22.62
CA GLY A 91 3.76 6.59 -21.50
C GLY A 91 5.26 6.27 -21.43
N CYS A 92 6.06 6.65 -22.44
CA CYS A 92 7.47 6.27 -22.52
C CYS A 92 8.33 7.04 -21.50
N GLU A 93 9.12 6.32 -20.69
CA GLU A 93 10.01 6.90 -19.67
C GLU A 93 11.14 7.76 -20.26
N PHE A 94 11.43 7.67 -21.56
CA PHE A 94 12.44 8.50 -22.24
C PHE A 94 11.84 9.63 -23.06
N LEU A 95 10.53 9.86 -22.97
CA LEU A 95 9.90 10.99 -23.63
C LEU A 95 10.57 12.31 -23.21
N THR A 96 10.92 13.12 -24.20
CA THR A 96 11.40 14.48 -24.00
C THR A 96 10.31 15.47 -24.40
N VAL A 97 10.39 16.70 -23.89
CA VAL A 97 9.44 17.76 -24.23
C VAL A 97 9.43 18.04 -25.73
N ASP A 98 10.59 18.09 -26.38
CA ASP A 98 10.68 18.34 -27.83
C ASP A 98 10.07 17.19 -28.64
N LEU A 99 10.30 15.95 -28.21
CA LEU A 99 9.67 14.78 -28.83
C LEU A 99 8.15 14.78 -28.63
N PHE A 100 7.68 15.15 -27.44
CA PHE A 100 6.25 15.34 -27.17
C PHE A 100 5.66 16.38 -28.13
N LYS A 101 6.27 17.57 -28.21
CA LYS A 101 5.81 18.67 -29.08
C LYS A 101 5.73 18.23 -30.54
N SER A 102 6.79 17.59 -31.05
CA SER A 102 6.85 17.09 -32.43
C SER A 102 5.77 16.04 -32.71
N TYR A 103 5.65 15.04 -31.83
CA TYR A 103 4.67 13.97 -31.99
C TYR A 103 3.23 14.47 -31.89
N PHE A 104 2.92 15.29 -30.88
CA PHE A 104 1.60 15.89 -30.68
C PHE A 104 1.17 16.71 -31.90
N ASN A 105 2.09 17.50 -32.45
CA ASN A 105 1.82 18.35 -33.62
C ASN A 105 1.63 17.56 -34.90
N THR A 106 2.26 16.39 -35.02
CA THR A 106 2.26 15.61 -36.26
C THR A 106 1.12 14.61 -36.28
N HIS A 107 0.87 13.94 -35.16
CA HIS A 107 0.00 12.76 -35.09
C HIS A 107 -1.23 12.93 -34.20
N CYS A 108 -1.30 13.96 -33.35
CA CYS A 108 -2.41 14.14 -32.41
C CYS A 108 -3.35 15.32 -32.77
N LYS A 109 -3.33 15.80 -34.02
CA LYS A 109 -4.07 17.02 -34.45
C LYS A 109 -5.59 16.94 -34.25
N GLU A 110 -6.18 15.76 -34.38
CA GLU A 110 -7.64 15.57 -34.34
C GLU A 110 -8.15 15.03 -32.99
N ILE A 111 -7.28 14.89 -32.00
CA ILE A 111 -7.60 14.11 -30.79
C ILE A 111 -7.84 15.01 -29.59
N ARG A 112 -8.65 14.52 -28.65
CA ARG A 112 -8.96 15.22 -27.39
C ARG A 112 -7.69 15.43 -26.57
N ILE A 113 -7.35 16.70 -26.35
CA ILE A 113 -6.21 17.15 -25.56
C ILE A 113 -6.23 16.56 -24.14
N SER A 114 -7.41 16.47 -23.53
CA SER A 114 -7.61 15.89 -22.20
C SER A 114 -7.00 14.48 -22.08
N THR A 115 -7.08 13.68 -23.15
CA THR A 115 -6.52 12.33 -23.19
C THR A 115 -4.98 12.35 -23.27
N ALA A 116 -4.38 13.40 -23.86
CA ALA A 116 -2.92 13.53 -23.92
C ALA A 116 -2.32 13.71 -22.53
N LEU A 117 -2.86 14.62 -21.72
CA LEU A 117 -2.41 14.82 -20.33
C LEU A 117 -2.78 13.65 -19.43
N GLU A 118 -3.94 13.02 -19.65
CA GLU A 118 -4.30 11.80 -18.96
C GLU A 118 -3.27 10.69 -19.21
N VAL A 119 -2.86 10.43 -20.46
CA VAL A 119 -1.84 9.41 -20.73
C VAL A 119 -0.45 9.85 -20.25
N LEU A 120 -0.12 11.14 -20.37
CA LEU A 120 1.15 11.66 -19.84
C LEU A 120 1.22 11.52 -18.31
N SER A 121 0.11 11.67 -17.59
CA SER A 121 0.08 11.51 -16.14
C SER A 121 0.42 10.08 -15.70
N LEU A 122 0.19 9.06 -16.56
CA LEU A 122 0.65 7.67 -16.36
C LEU A 122 2.15 7.49 -16.58
N ASN A 123 2.86 8.49 -17.11
CA ASN A 123 4.28 8.36 -17.37
C ASN A 123 5.02 8.15 -16.05
N ARG A 124 5.74 7.04 -15.92
CA ARG A 124 6.37 6.63 -14.65
C ARG A 124 7.47 7.58 -14.18
N ARG A 125 7.96 8.48 -15.04
CA ARG A 125 8.81 9.60 -14.59
C ARG A 125 8.14 10.46 -13.52
N ASN A 126 6.82 10.60 -13.61
CA ASN A 126 5.99 11.36 -12.67
C ASN A 126 6.07 10.82 -11.23
N TYR A 127 6.59 9.60 -11.02
CA TYR A 127 6.82 9.03 -9.69
C TYR A 127 8.03 9.65 -8.97
N ARG A 128 8.84 10.44 -9.69
CA ARG A 128 10.17 10.91 -9.23
C ARG A 128 10.43 12.38 -9.57
N ASP A 129 9.90 12.85 -10.69
CA ASP A 129 10.09 14.19 -11.21
C ASP A 129 8.80 14.67 -11.85
N ILE A 130 8.59 15.98 -11.87
CA ILE A 130 7.40 16.61 -12.43
C ILE A 130 7.73 17.49 -13.64
N TRP A 131 9.01 17.66 -13.98
CA TRP A 131 9.46 18.59 -15.02
C TRP A 131 8.84 18.29 -16.38
N LEU A 132 8.76 17.03 -16.79
CA LEU A 132 8.12 16.66 -18.06
C LEU A 132 6.64 17.05 -18.07
N PHE A 133 5.92 16.74 -16.99
CA PHE A 133 4.50 17.06 -16.86
C PHE A 133 4.27 18.57 -16.88
N ARG A 134 5.04 19.34 -16.08
CA ARG A 134 4.99 20.81 -16.06
C ARG A 134 5.24 21.42 -17.44
N SER A 135 6.34 21.03 -18.08
CA SER A 135 6.75 21.58 -19.38
C SER A 135 5.76 21.27 -20.49
N VAL A 136 5.11 20.11 -20.45
CA VAL A 136 4.06 19.75 -21.41
C VAL A 136 2.79 20.55 -21.13
N PHE A 137 2.38 20.71 -19.87
CA PHE A 137 1.25 21.56 -19.53
C PHE A 137 1.45 23.00 -20.00
N ASP A 138 2.62 23.59 -19.73
CA ASP A 138 2.95 24.95 -20.17
C ASP A 138 2.85 25.09 -21.69
N TYR A 139 3.37 24.11 -22.42
CA TYR A 139 3.26 24.07 -23.88
C TYR A 139 1.81 23.99 -24.38
N LEU A 140 0.97 23.17 -23.74
CA LEU A 140 -0.45 23.05 -24.12
C LEU A 140 -1.20 24.35 -23.80
N LYS A 141 -0.89 24.97 -22.65
CA LYS A 141 -1.43 26.28 -22.25
C LYS A 141 -1.04 27.40 -23.24
N GLU A 142 0.22 27.44 -23.66
CA GLU A 142 0.71 28.38 -24.70
C GLU A 142 -0.05 28.25 -26.02
N ARG A 143 -0.71 27.11 -26.27
CA ARG A 143 -1.58 26.88 -27.44
C ARG A 143 -3.03 27.27 -27.22
N GLY A 144 -3.34 27.98 -26.13
CA GLY A 144 -4.68 28.45 -25.80
C GLY A 144 -5.57 27.35 -25.21
N MET A 145 -4.98 26.33 -24.60
CA MET A 145 -5.74 25.27 -23.93
C MET A 145 -5.99 25.65 -22.47
N GLU A 146 -7.26 25.73 -22.10
CA GLU A 146 -7.67 26.06 -20.73
C GLU A 146 -7.52 24.83 -19.81
N PRO A 147 -7.02 24.99 -18.57
CA PRO A 147 -6.85 23.88 -17.62
C PRO A 147 -8.12 23.05 -17.39
N GLU A 148 -9.28 23.69 -17.36
CA GLU A 148 -10.59 23.05 -17.18
C GLU A 148 -10.90 22.06 -18.31
N SER A 149 -10.45 22.35 -19.53
CA SER A 149 -10.64 21.46 -20.69
C SER A 149 -9.71 20.24 -20.69
N MET A 150 -8.65 20.30 -19.87
CA MET A 150 -7.59 19.31 -19.79
C MET A 150 -7.73 18.39 -18.57
N ALA A 151 -8.36 18.88 -17.50
CA ALA A 151 -8.55 18.13 -16.27
C ALA A 151 -9.54 16.97 -16.46
N THR A 152 -9.10 15.73 -16.20
CA THR A 152 -9.98 14.56 -16.13
C THR A 152 -9.82 13.85 -14.80
N ILE A 153 -10.86 13.11 -14.38
CA ILE A 153 -10.75 12.26 -13.18
C ILE A 153 -9.64 11.22 -13.31
N HIS A 154 -9.37 10.74 -14.54
CA HIS A 154 -8.32 9.77 -14.78
C HIS A 154 -6.93 10.38 -14.60
N MET A 155 -6.71 11.62 -15.06
CA MET A 155 -5.48 12.36 -14.78
C MET A 155 -5.25 12.44 -13.26
N TRP A 156 -6.26 12.85 -12.50
CA TRP A 156 -6.18 12.91 -11.05
C TRP A 156 -5.87 11.55 -10.43
N ARG A 157 -6.52 10.47 -10.86
CA ARG A 157 -6.22 9.11 -10.39
C ARG A 157 -4.76 8.73 -10.63
N ASN A 158 -4.21 9.03 -11.81
CA ASN A 158 -2.82 8.72 -12.14
C ASN A 158 -1.84 9.55 -11.31
N VAL A 159 -2.18 10.81 -11.00
CA VAL A 159 -1.42 11.68 -10.10
C VAL A 159 -1.41 11.10 -8.68
N ILE A 160 -2.54 10.59 -8.19
CA ILE A 160 -2.61 9.93 -6.88
C ILE A 160 -1.82 8.61 -6.87
N GLU A 161 -1.97 7.77 -7.90
CA GLU A 161 -1.23 6.51 -8.07
C GLU A 161 0.28 6.72 -8.17
N SER A 162 0.72 7.92 -8.59
CA SER A 162 2.14 8.27 -8.65
C SER A 162 2.82 8.28 -7.28
N ASN A 163 2.03 8.48 -6.21
CA ASN A 163 2.49 8.73 -4.85
C ASN A 163 3.57 9.84 -4.79
N ASN A 164 3.48 10.86 -5.65
CA ASN A 164 4.40 11.98 -5.72
C ASN A 164 3.72 13.27 -5.24
N VAL A 165 4.09 13.72 -4.04
CA VAL A 165 3.56 14.94 -3.39
C VAL A 165 3.79 16.19 -4.24
N ASP A 166 4.95 16.31 -4.88
CA ASP A 166 5.27 17.49 -5.70
C ASP A 166 4.39 17.55 -6.96
N LEU A 167 4.06 16.38 -7.53
CA LEU A 167 3.14 16.29 -8.67
C LEU A 167 1.73 16.66 -8.24
N TYR A 168 1.27 16.09 -7.13
CA TYR A 168 -0.03 16.39 -6.56
C TYR A 168 -0.20 17.89 -6.28
N ASN A 169 0.76 18.51 -5.59
CA ASN A 169 0.74 19.94 -5.28
C ASN A 169 0.77 20.81 -6.53
N TYR A 170 1.56 20.42 -7.53
CA TYR A 170 1.57 21.13 -8.81
C TYR A 170 0.22 21.04 -9.52
N VAL A 171 -0.34 19.83 -9.66
CA VAL A 171 -1.62 19.60 -10.35
C VAL A 171 -2.75 20.35 -9.64
N LYS A 172 -2.81 20.32 -8.30
CA LYS A 172 -3.74 21.12 -7.49
C LYS A 172 -3.62 22.62 -7.74
N SER A 173 -2.41 23.12 -7.99
CA SER A 173 -2.20 24.56 -8.21
C SER A 173 -2.61 25.07 -9.60
N VAL A 174 -2.71 24.19 -10.60
CA VAL A 174 -2.95 24.58 -11.99
C VAL A 174 -4.23 24.01 -12.61
N PHE A 175 -4.81 22.96 -12.03
CA PHE A 175 -6.06 22.35 -12.49
C PHE A 175 -7.17 22.48 -11.45
N PRO A 176 -8.44 22.57 -11.87
CA PRO A 176 -9.55 22.46 -10.94
C PRO A 176 -9.56 21.09 -10.27
N MET A 177 -9.88 21.09 -8.97
CA MET A 177 -10.18 19.86 -8.24
C MET A 177 -11.40 19.15 -8.85
N PRO A 178 -11.43 17.80 -8.90
CA PRO A 178 -12.60 17.08 -9.40
C PRO A 178 -13.85 17.32 -8.55
N GLU A 179 -15.00 16.95 -9.09
CA GLU A 179 -16.26 16.91 -8.35
C GLU A 179 -16.12 16.13 -7.03
N PHE A 180 -16.71 16.65 -5.94
CA PHE A 180 -16.68 16.07 -4.59
C PHE A 180 -16.93 14.56 -4.58
N LEU A 181 -17.97 14.10 -5.27
CA LEU A 181 -18.32 12.68 -5.34
C LEU A 181 -17.21 11.83 -5.98
N ARG A 182 -16.54 12.35 -7.02
CA ARG A 182 -15.44 11.64 -7.68
C ARG A 182 -14.19 11.59 -6.82
N ILE A 183 -13.91 12.65 -6.06
CA ILE A 183 -12.81 12.66 -5.09
C ILE A 183 -13.06 11.57 -4.04
N LYS A 184 -14.22 11.63 -3.38
CA LYS A 184 -14.64 10.71 -2.32
C LYS A 184 -14.66 9.26 -2.77
N CYS A 185 -15.23 8.95 -3.93
CA CYS A 185 -15.40 7.57 -4.39
C CYS A 185 -14.21 7.02 -5.20
N SER A 186 -13.29 7.86 -5.70
CA SER A 186 -12.21 7.40 -6.58
C SER A 186 -10.81 7.86 -6.21
N VAL A 187 -10.63 9.06 -5.66
CA VAL A 187 -9.29 9.62 -5.37
C VAL A 187 -8.84 9.18 -3.98
N VAL A 188 -9.67 9.38 -2.95
CA VAL A 188 -9.35 9.00 -1.56
C VAL A 188 -9.11 7.49 -1.41
N PRO A 189 -9.99 6.60 -1.92
CA PRO A 189 -9.77 5.16 -1.78
C PRO A 189 -8.55 4.67 -2.57
N LEU A 190 -8.13 5.41 -3.60
CA LEU A 190 -6.95 5.10 -4.38
C LEU A 190 -5.67 5.52 -3.66
N ALA A 191 -5.65 6.70 -3.04
CA ALA A 191 -4.55 7.15 -2.18
C ALA A 191 -4.35 6.23 -0.96
N ALA A 192 -5.45 5.67 -0.44
CA ALA A 192 -5.42 4.71 0.65
C ALA A 192 -4.97 3.30 0.22
N LYS A 193 -4.83 3.00 -1.07
CA LYS A 193 -4.31 1.69 -1.49
C LYS A 193 -2.80 1.68 -1.42
N SER A 194 -2.25 0.62 -0.81
CA SER A 194 -0.81 0.41 -0.82
C SER A 194 -0.31 0.31 -2.27
N PRO A 195 0.77 1.02 -2.65
CA PRO A 195 1.33 1.01 -4.01
C PRO A 195 1.92 -0.37 -4.43
N THR A 196 1.73 -1.41 -3.62
CA THR A 196 2.26 -2.77 -3.82
C THR A 196 1.59 -3.55 -4.95
N ARG A 197 0.48 -3.09 -5.54
CA ARG A 197 -0.03 -3.64 -6.80
C ARG A 197 0.78 -3.10 -7.98
N VAL A 198 2.00 -3.61 -8.09
CA VAL A 198 2.91 -3.37 -9.20
C VAL A 198 2.22 -3.81 -10.49
N ASN A 199 1.82 -2.84 -11.29
CA ASN A 199 1.37 -3.06 -12.66
C ASN A 199 2.53 -3.72 -13.43
N THR A 200 2.34 -4.98 -13.84
CA THR A 200 3.33 -5.98 -14.29
C THR A 200 4.12 -5.63 -15.55
N TRP A 201 3.98 -4.43 -16.07
CA TRP A 201 4.41 -4.07 -17.42
C TRP A 201 5.76 -3.35 -17.51
N SER A 202 6.45 -3.07 -16.39
CA SER A 202 7.85 -2.61 -16.40
C SER A 202 8.47 -2.58 -14.98
N TYR A 203 9.77 -2.85 -14.89
CA TYR A 203 10.56 -2.97 -13.67
C TYR A 203 11.57 -1.82 -13.47
N THR A 204 11.30 -0.59 -13.95
CA THR A 204 12.31 0.48 -14.00
C THR A 204 12.09 1.68 -13.09
N ILE A 205 10.86 2.14 -12.90
CA ILE A 205 10.51 3.24 -11.99
C ILE A 205 9.23 2.87 -11.25
N HIS A 206 9.30 2.90 -9.92
CA HIS A 206 8.21 2.55 -9.02
C HIS A 206 7.76 3.79 -8.24
N PRO A 207 6.50 3.90 -7.81
CA PRO A 207 6.06 4.96 -6.89
C PRO A 207 6.96 5.04 -5.66
N HIS A 208 7.05 6.22 -5.04
CA HIS A 208 7.73 6.30 -3.73
C HIS A 208 6.97 5.44 -2.72
N PRO A 209 7.65 4.67 -1.86
CA PRO A 209 6.98 4.08 -0.70
C PRO A 209 6.62 5.22 0.26
N GLY A 210 5.56 5.02 1.04
CA GLY A 210 5.11 6.01 2.04
C GLY A 210 3.67 6.42 1.84
N THR A 211 3.24 7.36 2.68
CA THR A 211 1.84 7.82 2.82
C THR A 211 1.73 9.34 2.81
N GLU A 212 2.80 10.04 2.41
CA GLU A 212 2.89 11.50 2.45
C GLU A 212 1.87 12.16 1.51
N LEU A 213 1.64 11.59 0.33
CA LEU A 213 0.59 12.08 -0.57
C LEU A 213 -0.81 11.88 0.03
N LEU A 214 -1.04 10.75 0.71
CA LEU A 214 -2.30 10.51 1.41
C LEU A 214 -2.51 11.51 2.55
N ALA A 215 -1.47 11.77 3.36
CA ALA A 215 -1.51 12.79 4.41
C ALA A 215 -1.89 14.16 3.85
N GLN A 216 -1.15 14.63 2.83
CA GLN A 216 -1.40 15.91 2.18
C GLN A 216 -2.81 16.00 1.58
N LEU A 217 -3.28 14.92 0.92
CA LEU A 217 -4.62 14.85 0.38
C LEU A 217 -5.69 14.97 1.47
N LEU A 218 -5.54 14.27 2.59
CA LEU A 218 -6.51 14.32 3.67
C LEU A 218 -6.58 15.71 4.30
N ASP A 219 -5.44 16.35 4.56
CA ASP A 219 -5.38 17.72 5.07
C ASP A 219 -6.11 18.69 4.13
N ASP A 220 -5.82 18.62 2.83
CA ASP A 220 -6.46 19.48 1.82
C ASP A 220 -7.98 19.26 1.73
N LEU A 221 -8.45 18.03 1.91
CA LEU A 221 -9.89 17.71 1.85
C LEU A 221 -10.64 18.18 3.09
N ILE A 222 -10.01 18.09 4.26
CA ILE A 222 -10.58 18.59 5.51
C ILE A 222 -10.66 20.11 5.46
N ASP A 223 -9.63 20.79 4.96
CA ASP A 223 -9.64 22.24 4.76
C ASP A 223 -10.71 22.66 3.73
N LEU A 224 -10.92 21.86 2.68
CA LEU A 224 -11.94 22.11 1.66
C LEU A 224 -13.36 21.98 2.20
N ASN A 225 -13.65 20.89 2.93
CA ASN A 225 -14.93 20.71 3.59
C ASN A 225 -14.78 19.78 4.82
N PRO A 226 -14.77 20.34 6.04
CA PRO A 226 -14.60 19.55 7.26
C PRO A 226 -15.87 18.78 7.64
N THR A 227 -17.02 19.04 7.02
CA THR A 227 -18.27 18.34 7.35
C THR A 227 -18.50 17.08 6.52
N GLU A 228 -17.72 16.89 5.44
CA GLU A 228 -17.88 15.78 4.51
C GLU A 228 -17.21 14.51 5.04
N ASN A 229 -17.84 13.36 4.81
CA ASN A 229 -17.27 12.06 5.15
C ASN A 229 -16.36 11.56 4.01
N TRP A 230 -15.16 12.14 3.92
CA TRP A 230 -14.20 11.81 2.86
C TRP A 230 -13.76 10.34 2.83
N LEU A 231 -13.86 9.65 3.97
CA LEU A 231 -13.41 8.28 4.13
C LEU A 231 -14.50 7.24 3.79
N GLU A 232 -15.71 7.65 3.40
CA GLU A 232 -16.86 6.74 3.20
C GLU A 232 -16.58 5.60 2.20
N CYS A 233 -15.72 5.82 1.20
CA CYS A 233 -15.41 4.78 0.21
C CYS A 233 -14.08 4.07 0.47
N VAL A 234 -13.43 4.31 1.61
CA VAL A 234 -12.19 3.65 2.00
C VAL A 234 -12.50 2.28 2.59
N ASP A 235 -11.97 1.22 1.98
CA ASP A 235 -12.13 -0.14 2.46
C ASP A 235 -11.13 -0.45 3.58
N PHE A 236 -11.50 -0.13 4.83
CA PHE A 236 -10.66 -0.43 6.00
C PHE A 236 -10.42 -1.94 6.20
N SER A 237 -11.33 -2.80 5.75
CA SER A 237 -11.15 -4.25 5.81
C SER A 237 -10.04 -4.71 4.89
N TYR A 238 -9.97 -4.17 3.67
CA TYR A 238 -8.84 -4.41 2.75
C TYR A 238 -7.51 -3.93 3.36
N LEU A 239 -7.48 -2.78 4.03
CA LEU A 239 -6.25 -2.28 4.67
C LEU A 239 -5.81 -3.19 5.83
N ALA A 240 -6.76 -3.66 6.63
CA ALA A 240 -6.53 -4.58 7.72
C ALA A 240 -6.03 -5.95 7.22
N GLU A 241 -6.68 -6.50 6.18
CA GLU A 241 -6.29 -7.73 5.47
C GLU A 241 -4.84 -7.68 4.99
N ASN A 242 -4.44 -6.57 4.37
CA ASN A 242 -3.13 -6.43 3.75
C ASN A 242 -2.04 -5.97 4.72
N GLY A 243 -2.37 -5.70 6.00
CA GLY A 243 -1.40 -5.21 6.98
C GLY A 243 -0.89 -3.80 6.67
N SER A 244 -1.72 -2.95 6.05
CA SER A 244 -1.35 -1.59 5.65
C SER A 244 -1.39 -0.60 6.83
N VAL A 245 -0.65 -0.91 7.90
CA VAL A 245 -0.70 -0.19 9.17
C VAL A 245 -0.27 1.27 9.02
N ASN A 246 0.74 1.55 8.20
CA ASN A 246 1.19 2.92 7.89
C ASN A 246 0.07 3.78 7.28
N ILE A 247 -0.73 3.20 6.38
CA ILE A 247 -1.91 3.88 5.80
C ILE A 247 -2.94 4.15 6.89
N LEU A 248 -3.23 3.15 7.74
CA LEU A 248 -4.18 3.31 8.85
C LEU A 248 -3.74 4.39 9.84
N GLU A 249 -2.45 4.42 10.18
CA GLU A 249 -1.87 5.44 11.06
C GLU A 249 -1.98 6.84 10.45
N THR A 250 -1.71 6.96 9.15
CA THR A 250 -1.82 8.24 8.43
C THR A 250 -3.27 8.73 8.42
N ILE A 251 -4.24 7.85 8.13
CA ILE A 251 -5.66 8.22 8.14
C ILE A 251 -6.09 8.68 9.53
N VAL A 252 -5.67 8.00 10.60
CA VAL A 252 -6.04 8.42 11.97
C VAL A 252 -5.36 9.72 12.36
N ALA A 253 -4.10 9.94 11.98
CA ALA A 253 -3.36 11.15 12.33
C ALA A 253 -3.96 12.40 11.67
N HIS A 254 -4.39 12.29 10.40
CA HIS A 254 -4.85 13.43 9.62
C HIS A 254 -6.38 13.55 9.57
N ALA A 255 -7.10 12.43 9.61
CA ALA A 255 -8.56 12.39 9.45
C ALA A 255 -9.29 11.64 10.59
N GLY A 256 -8.62 11.37 11.72
CA GLY A 256 -9.16 10.61 12.85
C GLY A 256 -10.55 11.06 13.34
N PRO A 257 -10.80 12.37 13.57
CA PRO A 257 -12.12 12.86 14.00
C PRO A 257 -13.25 12.60 12.99
N PHE A 258 -12.91 12.37 11.73
CA PHE A 258 -13.86 12.15 10.63
C PHE A 258 -14.08 10.66 10.34
N ILE A 259 -13.42 9.76 11.07
CA ILE A 259 -13.70 8.33 11.01
C ILE A 259 -14.99 8.08 11.80
N PRO A 260 -16.08 7.60 11.17
CA PRO A 260 -17.35 7.49 11.86
C PRO A 260 -17.34 6.33 12.86
N CYS A 261 -16.98 6.57 14.12
CA CYS A 261 -16.84 5.51 15.14
C CYS A 261 -18.13 4.74 15.49
N ASN A 262 -19.31 5.21 15.06
CA ASN A 262 -20.62 4.65 15.47
C ASN A 262 -21.69 4.59 14.35
N SER A 263 -21.31 4.75 13.08
CA SER A 263 -22.32 4.65 12.01
C SER A 263 -22.69 3.19 11.73
N LYS A 264 -23.88 2.90 11.21
CA LYS A 264 -24.30 1.54 10.77
C LYS A 264 -23.92 1.25 9.32
N VAL A 265 -23.36 2.22 8.61
CA VAL A 265 -23.05 2.17 7.18
C VAL A 265 -21.54 2.26 7.01
N PRO A 266 -20.88 1.20 6.48
CA PRO A 266 -19.43 1.20 6.27
C PRO A 266 -18.93 2.51 5.67
N PRO A 267 -17.72 2.98 6.05
CA PRO A 267 -16.64 2.16 6.61
C PRO A 267 -16.15 2.69 7.97
N HIS A 268 -16.10 1.81 8.96
CA HIS A 268 -15.61 2.10 10.31
C HIS A 268 -14.71 0.97 10.79
N PHE A 269 -13.82 1.29 11.74
CA PHE A 269 -13.10 0.27 12.49
C PHE A 269 -14.08 -0.47 13.39
N ASP A 270 -14.45 -1.68 12.98
CA ASP A 270 -15.45 -2.49 13.64
C ASP A 270 -14.96 -3.92 13.92
N GLU A 271 -15.84 -4.70 14.54
CA GLU A 271 -15.60 -6.12 14.83
C GLU A 271 -15.28 -6.91 13.56
N TYR A 272 -15.91 -6.57 12.43
CA TYR A 272 -15.65 -7.22 11.15
C TYR A 272 -14.22 -6.98 10.67
N THR A 273 -13.75 -5.73 10.71
CA THR A 273 -12.37 -5.35 10.36
C THR A 273 -11.35 -6.09 11.23
N MET A 274 -11.64 -6.23 12.53
CA MET A 274 -10.82 -7.03 13.46
C MET A 274 -10.79 -8.52 13.06
N ILE A 275 -11.94 -9.11 12.73
CA ILE A 275 -12.03 -10.51 12.26
C ILE A 275 -11.20 -10.71 10.98
N VAL A 276 -11.27 -9.79 10.02
CA VAL A 276 -10.50 -9.85 8.77
C VAL A 276 -8.99 -9.81 9.06
N ALA A 277 -8.54 -8.91 9.95
CA ALA A 277 -7.14 -8.84 10.37
C ALA A 277 -6.65 -10.14 11.03
N ILE A 278 -7.50 -10.75 11.87
CA ILE A 278 -7.24 -12.03 12.55
C ILE A 278 -7.13 -13.18 11.54
N GLN A 279 -8.07 -13.29 10.60
CA GLN A 279 -8.06 -14.33 9.57
C GLN A 279 -6.79 -14.30 8.72
N HIS A 280 -6.26 -13.10 8.46
CA HIS A 280 -5.02 -12.87 7.72
C HIS A 280 -3.78 -12.75 8.60
N ARG A 281 -3.92 -13.01 9.90
CA ARG A 281 -2.84 -13.02 10.91
C ARG A 281 -2.00 -11.74 10.93
N LYS A 282 -2.63 -10.57 10.71
CA LYS A 282 -1.96 -9.26 10.67
C LYS A 282 -1.84 -8.67 12.08
N ILE A 283 -0.82 -9.11 12.81
CA ILE A 283 -0.68 -8.76 14.23
C ILE A 283 -0.59 -7.25 14.49
N ASP A 284 0.11 -6.51 13.64
CA ASP A 284 0.24 -5.06 13.80
C ASP A 284 -1.06 -4.32 13.52
N SER A 285 -1.85 -4.78 12.53
CA SER A 285 -3.23 -4.30 12.31
C SER A 285 -4.10 -4.54 13.54
N ILE A 286 -4.03 -5.74 14.13
CA ILE A 286 -4.79 -6.09 15.32
C ILE A 286 -4.37 -5.24 16.52
N ARG A 287 -3.06 -5.08 16.75
CA ARG A 287 -2.52 -4.22 17.82
C ARG A 287 -3.05 -2.80 17.70
N ARG A 288 -3.07 -2.26 16.48
CA ARG A 288 -3.59 -0.91 16.19
C ARG A 288 -5.09 -0.81 16.46
N LEU A 289 -5.88 -1.72 15.87
CA LEU A 289 -7.34 -1.75 16.04
C LEU A 289 -7.72 -1.84 17.53
N TYR A 290 -7.00 -2.66 18.30
CA TYR A 290 -7.24 -2.84 19.72
C TYR A 290 -6.77 -1.64 20.56
N LEU A 291 -5.47 -1.31 20.54
CA LEU A 291 -4.89 -0.35 21.47
C LEU A 291 -5.27 1.09 21.15
N VAL A 292 -5.43 1.42 19.87
CA VAL A 292 -5.64 2.81 19.43
C VAL A 292 -7.08 3.07 19.03
N ASN A 293 -7.64 2.22 18.17
CA ASN A 293 -9.04 2.38 17.74
C ASN A 293 -10.06 1.81 18.74
N LYS A 294 -9.59 1.20 19.83
CA LYS A 294 -10.43 0.66 20.92
C LYS A 294 -11.48 -0.34 20.44
N VAL A 295 -11.21 -1.07 19.36
CA VAL A 295 -12.08 -2.16 18.88
C VAL A 295 -11.89 -3.36 19.82
N PRO A 296 -12.89 -3.74 20.63
CA PRO A 296 -12.72 -4.77 21.65
C PRO A 296 -12.67 -6.18 21.05
N PHE A 297 -12.01 -7.11 21.75
CA PHE A 297 -12.13 -8.53 21.44
C PHE A 297 -13.44 -9.09 21.97
N SER A 298 -14.40 -9.25 21.08
CA SER A 298 -15.64 -9.97 21.30
C SER A 298 -15.44 -11.50 21.36
N PHE A 299 -16.53 -12.21 21.65
CA PHE A 299 -16.58 -13.66 21.46
C PHE A 299 -16.23 -14.08 20.03
N ALA A 300 -16.80 -13.42 19.01
CA ALA A 300 -16.62 -13.84 17.62
C ALA A 300 -15.16 -13.65 17.15
N THR A 301 -14.51 -12.57 17.56
CA THR A 301 -13.09 -12.32 17.25
C THR A 301 -12.18 -13.36 17.92
N LEU A 302 -12.40 -13.69 19.21
CA LEU A 302 -11.62 -14.72 19.91
C LEU A 302 -11.81 -16.13 19.31
N MET A 303 -13.02 -16.43 18.82
CA MET A 303 -13.28 -17.65 18.06
C MET A 303 -12.54 -17.66 16.72
N ALA A 304 -12.48 -16.53 16.02
CA ALA A 304 -11.70 -16.40 14.79
C ALA A 304 -10.19 -16.62 15.06
N VAL A 305 -9.67 -16.13 16.19
CA VAL A 305 -8.28 -16.33 16.61
C VAL A 305 -7.97 -17.81 16.79
N ALA A 306 -8.77 -18.51 17.60
CA ALA A 306 -8.59 -19.94 17.85
C ALA A 306 -8.66 -20.76 16.55
N ARG A 307 -9.49 -20.33 15.60
CA ARG A 307 -9.65 -20.99 14.30
C ARG A 307 -8.49 -20.80 13.35
N THR A 308 -7.56 -19.89 13.64
CA THR A 308 -6.31 -19.78 12.85
C THR A 308 -5.43 -21.03 13.01
N CYS A 309 -5.61 -21.79 14.10
CA CYS A 309 -4.81 -22.95 14.48
C CYS A 309 -3.30 -22.67 14.42
N ASP A 310 -2.90 -21.46 14.86
CA ASP A 310 -1.53 -20.96 14.83
C ASP A 310 -1.14 -20.51 16.24
N LEU A 311 -0.37 -21.34 16.94
CA LEU A 311 0.03 -21.09 18.33
C LEU A 311 0.88 -19.81 18.44
N SER A 312 1.85 -19.62 17.54
CA SER A 312 2.70 -18.43 17.51
C SER A 312 1.87 -17.14 17.36
N PHE A 313 0.85 -17.17 16.50
CA PHE A 313 -0.08 -16.04 16.35
C PHE A 313 -0.90 -15.79 17.61
N ILE A 314 -1.38 -16.84 18.30
CA ILE A 314 -2.17 -16.70 19.53
C ILE A 314 -1.32 -16.14 20.68
N ILE A 315 -0.06 -16.57 20.80
CA ILE A 315 0.89 -16.01 21.76
C ILE A 315 1.13 -14.54 21.46
N ALA A 316 1.42 -14.20 20.19
CA ALA A 316 1.62 -12.82 19.77
C ALA A 316 0.39 -11.94 20.04
N LEU A 317 -0.82 -12.49 19.90
CA LEU A 317 -2.06 -11.81 20.25
C LEU A 317 -2.21 -11.56 21.75
N HIS A 318 -1.88 -12.55 22.58
CA HIS A 318 -1.93 -12.38 24.02
C HIS A 318 -0.95 -11.31 24.50
N ASN A 319 0.22 -11.19 23.86
CA ASN A 319 1.18 -10.11 24.14
C ASN A 319 0.64 -8.69 23.87
N ILE A 320 -0.45 -8.54 23.11
CA ILE A 320 -1.09 -7.23 22.91
C ILE A 320 -1.84 -6.79 24.17
N GLU A 321 -2.41 -7.72 24.94
CA GLU A 321 -3.02 -7.44 26.25
C GLU A 321 -3.06 -8.73 27.10
N PRO A 322 -2.00 -8.97 27.89
CA PRO A 322 -1.87 -10.22 28.64
C PRO A 322 -2.91 -10.39 29.75
N GLU A 323 -3.38 -9.28 30.31
CA GLU A 323 -4.25 -9.25 31.51
C GLU A 323 -5.73 -9.61 31.21
N ALA A 324 -6.13 -9.70 29.94
CA ALA A 324 -7.54 -9.80 29.56
C ALA A 324 -8.12 -11.23 29.54
N GLY A 325 -7.44 -12.24 30.10
CA GLY A 325 -7.98 -13.61 30.18
C GLY A 325 -8.33 -14.28 28.83
N ARG A 326 -7.86 -13.71 27.70
CA ARG A 326 -8.17 -14.16 26.33
C ARG A 326 -7.61 -15.53 26.04
N LEU A 327 -6.41 -15.83 26.56
CA LEU A 327 -5.75 -17.12 26.35
C LEU A 327 -6.54 -18.26 26.98
N TYR A 328 -7.02 -18.06 28.21
CA TYR A 328 -7.91 -19.00 28.89
C TYR A 328 -9.20 -19.24 28.09
N THR A 329 -9.72 -18.17 27.52
CA THR A 329 -10.95 -18.20 26.73
C THR A 329 -10.78 -18.96 25.41
N ILE A 330 -9.68 -18.72 24.70
CA ILE A 330 -9.27 -19.50 23.51
C ILE A 330 -9.05 -20.96 23.91
N PHE A 331 -8.39 -21.20 25.03
CA PHE A 331 -8.15 -22.54 25.57
C PHE A 331 -9.44 -23.33 25.77
N LEU A 332 -10.43 -22.75 26.46
CA LEU A 332 -11.75 -23.37 26.65
C LEU A 332 -12.42 -23.73 25.31
N HIS A 333 -12.24 -22.91 24.27
CA HIS A 333 -12.76 -23.23 22.96
C HIS A 333 -11.99 -24.39 22.28
N VAL A 334 -10.66 -24.37 22.32
CA VAL A 334 -9.79 -25.37 21.69
C VAL A 334 -10.01 -26.78 22.27
N ILE A 335 -10.23 -26.89 23.58
CA ILE A 335 -10.51 -28.18 24.25
C ILE A 335 -11.94 -28.68 24.04
N ASN A 336 -12.86 -27.82 23.58
CA ASN A 336 -14.26 -28.18 23.38
C ASN A 336 -14.41 -29.21 22.24
N PHE A 337 -15.26 -30.23 22.45
CA PHE A 337 -15.54 -31.25 21.43
C PHE A 337 -16.06 -30.69 20.10
N ARG A 338 -16.75 -29.54 20.14
CA ARG A 338 -17.28 -28.87 18.95
C ARG A 338 -16.24 -28.11 18.14
N PHE A 339 -15.01 -27.93 18.64
CA PHE A 339 -13.97 -27.19 17.92
C PHE A 339 -13.70 -27.80 16.53
N ASN A 340 -13.68 -29.14 16.44
CA ASN A 340 -13.46 -29.85 15.16
C ASN A 340 -14.64 -29.73 14.18
N LEU A 341 -15.84 -29.32 14.63
CA LEU A 341 -17.02 -29.18 13.77
C LEU A 341 -16.96 -27.93 12.88
N TYR A 342 -16.06 -26.99 13.16
CA TYR A 342 -15.87 -25.78 12.36
C TYR A 342 -14.90 -25.96 11.19
N PHE A 343 -14.38 -27.17 11.01
CA PHE A 343 -13.38 -27.51 10.00
C PHE A 343 -13.85 -28.71 9.18
N PRO A 344 -13.29 -28.91 7.97
CA PRO A 344 -13.56 -30.10 7.18
C PRO A 344 -13.30 -31.38 7.99
N PRO A 345 -14.12 -32.44 7.82
CA PRO A 345 -13.86 -33.73 8.43
C PRO A 345 -12.44 -34.20 8.04
N ASN A 346 -11.62 -34.56 9.03
CA ASN A 346 -10.22 -35.00 8.89
C ASN A 346 -9.14 -33.91 8.73
N ASP A 347 -9.40 -32.65 9.10
CA ASP A 347 -8.33 -31.64 9.16
C ASP A 347 -7.32 -31.93 10.29
N LEU A 348 -6.21 -32.59 9.94
CA LEU A 348 -5.12 -32.94 10.87
C LEU A 348 -4.51 -31.71 11.57
N ARG A 349 -4.61 -30.51 10.96
CA ARG A 349 -4.07 -29.28 11.55
C ARG A 349 -4.73 -28.96 12.88
N CYS A 350 -6.03 -29.23 13.02
CA CYS A 350 -6.79 -28.93 14.22
C CYS A 350 -6.42 -29.85 15.39
N ASN A 351 -6.20 -31.13 15.13
CA ASN A 351 -5.81 -32.09 16.16
C ASN A 351 -4.35 -31.87 16.61
N ASN A 352 -3.46 -31.58 15.66
CA ASN A 352 -2.06 -31.23 15.95
C ASN A 352 -1.98 -29.93 16.76
N PHE A 353 -2.64 -28.88 16.28
CA PHE A 353 -2.72 -27.60 16.98
C PHE A 353 -3.33 -27.74 18.37
N ARG A 354 -4.42 -28.50 18.54
CA ARG A 354 -5.01 -28.74 19.86
C ARG A 354 -4.00 -29.35 20.83
N THR A 355 -3.26 -30.36 20.38
CA THR A 355 -2.26 -31.05 21.22
C THR A 355 -1.13 -30.08 21.60
N GLU A 356 -0.59 -29.36 20.62
CA GLU A 356 0.46 -28.35 20.82
C GLU A 356 0.01 -27.24 21.78
N PHE A 357 -1.18 -26.69 21.55
CA PHE A 357 -1.76 -25.62 22.35
C PHE A 357 -2.01 -26.05 23.81
N ILE A 358 -2.54 -27.26 24.04
CA ILE A 358 -2.74 -27.80 25.39
C ILE A 358 -1.40 -27.99 26.09
N ASN A 359 -0.41 -28.57 25.41
CA ASN A 359 0.92 -28.79 25.97
C ASN A 359 1.61 -27.47 26.34
N HIS A 360 1.37 -26.41 25.57
CA HIS A 360 1.91 -25.09 25.83
C HIS A 360 1.19 -24.36 26.99
N VAL A 361 -0.13 -24.48 27.10
CA VAL A 361 -0.91 -23.75 28.12
C VAL A 361 -0.95 -24.48 29.47
N LYS A 362 -0.84 -25.80 29.48
CA LYS A 362 -0.91 -26.63 30.71
C LYS A 362 0.11 -26.22 31.80
N PRO A 363 1.39 -25.94 31.48
CA PRO A 363 2.38 -25.51 32.48
C PRO A 363 2.10 -24.14 33.10
N LEU A 364 1.24 -23.32 32.49
CA LEU A 364 1.03 -21.94 32.89
C LEU A 364 0.07 -21.79 34.09
N ASN A 365 -0.35 -22.88 34.75
CA ASN A 365 -1.19 -22.89 35.96
C ASN A 365 -2.58 -22.19 35.85
N PHE A 366 -3.20 -22.12 34.66
CA PHE A 366 -4.57 -21.58 34.46
C PHE A 366 -5.70 -22.59 34.62
N ILE A 367 -5.36 -23.84 34.82
CA ILE A 367 -6.29 -24.95 34.68
C ILE A 367 -6.73 -25.35 36.10
N ASP A 368 -8.02 -25.23 36.39
CA ASP A 368 -8.61 -25.84 37.59
C ASP A 368 -8.21 -27.33 37.65
N LYS A 369 -7.84 -27.83 38.84
CA LYS A 369 -7.53 -29.24 39.11
C LYS A 369 -8.50 -30.23 38.47
N ILE A 370 -9.79 -29.90 38.40
CA ILE A 370 -10.80 -30.74 37.74
C ILE A 370 -10.54 -30.83 36.22
N LEU A 371 -10.28 -29.69 35.58
CA LEU A 371 -9.99 -29.61 34.15
C LEU A 371 -8.61 -30.23 33.84
N GLU A 372 -7.64 -30.06 34.73
CA GLU A 372 -6.30 -30.64 34.63
C GLU A 372 -6.35 -32.18 34.69
N GLN A 373 -7.11 -32.72 35.64
CA GLN A 373 -7.33 -34.16 35.76
C GLN A 373 -8.02 -34.75 34.52
N GLN A 374 -8.93 -34.00 33.89
CA GLN A 374 -9.61 -34.42 32.65
C GLN A 374 -8.68 -34.42 31.42
N ILE A 375 -7.76 -33.46 31.33
CA ILE A 375 -6.73 -33.42 30.29
C ILE A 375 -5.74 -34.57 30.49
N ASN A 376 -5.26 -34.76 31.71
CA ASN A 376 -4.24 -35.75 32.06
C ASN A 376 -4.70 -37.20 31.86
N THR A 377 -6.00 -37.46 31.98
CA THR A 377 -6.56 -38.80 31.84
C THR A 377 -6.92 -39.17 30.39
N ASN A 378 -6.73 -38.28 29.42
CA ASN A 378 -7.15 -38.45 28.01
C ASN A 378 -8.63 -38.86 27.82
N LEU A 379 -9.43 -38.84 28.90
CA LEU A 379 -10.77 -39.42 28.94
C LEU A 379 -11.81 -38.58 28.18
N ALA A 380 -11.49 -37.35 27.76
CA ALA A 380 -12.51 -36.43 27.26
C ALA A 380 -12.04 -35.34 26.27
N ILE A 381 -10.86 -35.42 25.65
CA ILE A 381 -10.56 -34.51 24.53
C ILE A 381 -11.45 -34.92 23.34
N GLY A 382 -12.59 -34.22 23.17
CA GLY A 382 -13.61 -34.58 22.18
C GLY A 382 -14.85 -35.32 22.72
N LYS A 383 -14.89 -35.66 24.01
CA LYS A 383 -16.08 -36.25 24.67
C LYS A 383 -16.35 -35.53 25.98
N HIS A 384 -16.87 -34.30 25.91
CA HIS A 384 -17.30 -33.57 27.09
C HIS A 384 -18.67 -34.09 27.55
N PRO A 385 -18.81 -34.70 28.74
CA PRO A 385 -20.06 -34.61 29.48
C PRO A 385 -20.16 -33.19 30.06
N ARG A 386 -21.32 -32.56 29.94
CA ARG A 386 -21.63 -31.28 30.59
C ARG A 386 -21.28 -31.38 32.08
N ASN A 387 -20.27 -30.65 32.54
CA ASN A 387 -20.06 -30.47 33.97
C ASN A 387 -21.23 -29.62 34.51
N LYS A 388 -21.87 -30.04 35.60
CA LYS A 388 -23.03 -29.35 36.20
C LYS A 388 -22.75 -27.88 36.58
N ASN A 389 -21.48 -27.49 36.66
CA ASN A 389 -21.02 -26.15 36.99
C ASN A 389 -20.45 -25.38 35.79
N GLN A 390 -20.45 -25.97 34.58
CA GLN A 390 -20.17 -25.21 33.37
C GLN A 390 -21.42 -24.42 32.98
N PRO A 391 -21.35 -23.08 32.85
CA PRO A 391 -22.45 -22.31 32.31
C PRO A 391 -22.83 -22.85 30.93
N ALA A 392 -24.14 -22.97 30.71
CA ALA A 392 -24.71 -23.75 29.62
C ALA A 392 -24.37 -23.23 28.21
N ASN A 393 -23.80 -22.02 28.13
CA ASN A 393 -23.40 -21.34 26.91
C ASN A 393 -22.02 -20.71 27.13
N THR A 394 -21.07 -20.96 26.21
CA THR A 394 -19.74 -20.36 26.21
C THR A 394 -19.82 -18.84 26.39
N GLN A 395 -20.83 -18.16 25.83
CA GLN A 395 -21.09 -16.71 25.98
C GLN A 395 -21.24 -16.23 27.43
N GLN A 396 -21.72 -17.06 28.36
CA GLN A 396 -21.85 -16.70 29.78
C GLN A 396 -20.49 -16.66 30.50
N HIS A 397 -19.50 -17.45 30.06
CA HIS A 397 -18.12 -17.31 30.54
C HIS A 397 -17.49 -16.00 30.07
N PHE A 398 -17.78 -15.55 28.85
CA PHE A 398 -17.29 -14.25 28.35
C PHE A 398 -17.86 -13.07 29.12
N ALA A 399 -19.14 -13.13 29.51
CA ALA A 399 -19.79 -12.09 30.29
C ALA A 399 -19.18 -11.93 31.70
N ILE A 400 -18.58 -13.01 32.24
CA ILE A 400 -17.78 -12.96 33.47
C ILE A 400 -16.53 -12.11 33.18
N PHE A 401 -15.69 -12.48 32.21
CA PHE A 401 -14.44 -11.75 31.93
C PHE A 401 -14.63 -10.31 31.43
N GLN A 402 -15.68 -10.01 30.65
CA GLN A 402 -16.00 -8.64 30.22
C GLN A 402 -16.49 -7.74 31.37
N ARG A 403 -17.04 -8.31 32.45
CA ARG A 403 -17.48 -7.55 33.64
C ARG A 403 -16.36 -7.29 34.66
N TYR A 404 -15.22 -7.99 34.57
CA TYR A 404 -14.13 -7.88 35.55
C TYR A 404 -12.98 -6.94 35.14
N GLY A 405 -13.19 -6.07 34.14
CA GLY A 405 -12.21 -5.05 33.72
C GLY A 405 -11.73 -4.11 34.84
N ASP A 406 -12.42 -4.05 35.98
CA ASP A 406 -12.07 -3.21 37.14
C ASP A 406 -11.60 -4.00 38.38
N ASN A 407 -11.55 -5.34 38.35
CA ASN A 407 -11.25 -6.14 39.54
C ASN A 407 -10.10 -7.14 39.31
N THR A 408 -8.99 -6.86 39.98
CA THR A 408 -7.65 -7.46 39.98
C THR A 408 -7.55 -8.95 40.41
N ASN A 409 -8.43 -9.84 39.96
CA ASN A 409 -8.36 -11.28 40.26
C ASN A 409 -8.11 -12.17 39.03
N ILE A 410 -7.82 -11.58 37.87
CA ILE A 410 -7.29 -12.32 36.72
C ILE A 410 -5.76 -12.35 36.89
N PRO A 411 -5.10 -13.52 36.96
CA PRO A 411 -3.64 -13.58 37.04
C PRO A 411 -3.03 -12.82 35.85
N SER A 412 -2.18 -11.82 36.12
CA SER A 412 -1.37 -11.15 35.10
C SER A 412 -0.27 -12.11 34.66
N LEU A 413 -0.11 -12.32 33.35
CA LEU A 413 0.78 -13.35 32.84
C LEU A 413 1.74 -12.75 31.85
N SER A 414 3.01 -12.85 32.19
CA SER A 414 4.08 -12.60 31.25
C SER A 414 4.51 -13.93 30.64
N PHE A 415 4.75 -13.93 29.33
CA PHE A 415 5.42 -15.02 28.62
C PHE A 415 6.94 -14.81 28.55
N ASP A 416 7.49 -13.81 29.25
CA ASP A 416 8.92 -13.45 29.16
C ASP A 416 9.85 -14.49 29.82
N ASP A 417 9.30 -15.50 30.50
CA ASP A 417 10.05 -16.55 31.21
C ASP A 417 10.09 -17.92 30.49
N ILE A 418 9.86 -17.98 29.17
CA ILE A 418 10.06 -19.21 28.34
C ILE A 418 11.02 -18.96 27.18
#